data_AF-A0A8H4UCF3-F1
#
_entry.id   AF-A0A8H4UCF3-F1
#
_cell.length_a   1.000
_cell.length_b   1.000
_cell.length_c   1.000
_cell.angle_alpha   90.00
_cell.angle_beta   90.00
_cell.angle_gamma   90.00
#
_symmetry.space_group_name_H-M   'P 1'
#
loop_
_entity.id
_entity.type
_entity.pdbx_description
1 polymer ?
#
loop_
_entity_poly.entity_id
_entity_poly.type
_entity_poly.pdbx_seq_one_letter_code
_entity_poly.pdbx_strand_id
1 'polypeptide(L)'
;MAPIRVGISGLAATNPTGGRPGIWGVMAHLASLRASPHYEIVVVYNSSIESSQQSIEFHQLGGIKAYGNPKDMASDPDVDLVVCSVNVDKHHMLTTPALIAQKKAFVEWPLVLDTFTHVSGGFYTSTIQSTLKTHYSDITIKDFSTGDIVQEGYKKTSPDHIFIQGSLKSGAVASLAFRRSRGTTDQNCLRWLISGSEGEISVTIPEGQIQAGPAGRKLQLRKGNGAIEDIDFETDEPEHVKSIAFPATNVARIYENFATGHKTGYSDFKAALDSQKLLVQIAKAAGYL
;
A
#
# COMPACT_ATOMS: atom_id res chain seq x y z
N MET A 1 -18.84 19.42 5.86
CA MET A 1 -19.57 18.16 5.62
C MET A 1 -19.49 17.31 6.87
N ALA A 2 -20.46 16.41 7.12
CA ALA A 2 -20.36 15.47 8.23
C ALA A 2 -19.17 14.51 8.02
N PRO A 3 -18.50 14.05 9.09
CA PRO A 3 -17.43 13.05 8.97
C PRO A 3 -17.94 11.75 8.33
N ILE A 4 -17.07 11.10 7.55
CA ILE A 4 -17.29 9.76 7.02
C ILE A 4 -17.10 8.78 8.17
N ARG A 5 -18.14 8.00 8.50
CA ARG A 5 -18.10 7.05 9.61
C ARG A 5 -17.46 5.75 9.17
N VAL A 6 -16.43 5.33 9.89
CA VAL A 6 -15.51 4.24 9.50
C VAL A 6 -15.67 3.04 10.42
N GLY A 7 -15.85 1.88 9.79
CA GLY A 7 -15.62 0.59 10.42
C GLY A 7 -14.25 0.06 10.00
N ILE A 8 -13.37 -0.21 10.95
CA ILE A 8 -11.99 -0.66 10.68
C ILE A 8 -11.79 -2.11 11.11
N SER A 9 -11.11 -2.89 10.26
CA SER A 9 -10.64 -4.24 10.57
C SER A 9 -9.14 -4.39 10.52
N GLY A 10 -8.61 -5.29 11.36
CA GLY A 10 -7.16 -5.52 11.47
C GLY A 10 -6.46 -4.52 12.38
N LEU A 11 -7.15 -4.02 13.41
CA LEU A 11 -6.61 -3.10 14.40
C LEU A 11 -6.19 -3.87 15.66
N ALA A 12 -4.91 -4.18 15.80
CA ALA A 12 -4.41 -4.91 16.97
C ALA A 12 -4.30 -4.01 18.22
N ALA A 13 -4.53 -4.56 19.40
CA ALA A 13 -4.28 -3.90 20.70
C ALA A 13 -2.76 -3.80 20.98
N THR A 14 -2.06 -2.89 20.27
CA THR A 14 -0.60 -2.77 20.25
C THR A 14 -0.10 -1.35 20.20
N ASN A 15 1.11 -1.13 20.71
CA ASN A 15 1.90 0.05 20.36
C ASN A 15 2.36 0.00 18.89
N PRO A 16 2.57 1.16 18.24
CA PRO A 16 2.99 1.28 16.83
C PRO A 16 4.49 0.95 16.61
N THR A 17 5.00 -0.07 17.29
CA THR A 17 6.41 -0.49 17.24
C THR A 17 6.53 -2.01 17.05
N GLY A 18 7.39 -2.45 16.14
CA GLY A 18 7.63 -3.87 15.86
C GLY A 18 7.02 -4.34 14.54
N GLY A 19 6.84 -5.65 14.36
CA GLY A 19 6.40 -6.24 13.09
C GLY A 19 5.14 -7.11 13.15
N ARG A 20 4.35 -7.02 14.23
CA ARG A 20 3.27 -7.98 14.51
C ARG A 20 2.02 -7.80 13.65
N PRO A 21 1.23 -8.86 13.40
CA PRO A 21 -0.04 -8.73 12.68
C PRO A 21 -0.94 -7.63 13.27
N GLY A 22 -1.56 -6.84 12.40
CA GLY A 22 -2.43 -5.72 12.78
C GLY A 22 -1.71 -4.46 13.27
N ILE A 23 -0.37 -4.44 13.29
CA ILE A 23 0.39 -3.22 13.62
C ILE A 23 0.24 -2.14 12.55
N TRP A 24 0.12 -2.54 11.28
CA TRP A 24 -0.13 -1.63 10.16
C TRP A 24 -1.44 -0.86 10.36
N GLY A 25 -2.49 -1.54 10.85
CA GLY A 25 -3.76 -0.93 11.23
C GLY A 25 -3.59 0.21 12.25
N VAL A 26 -2.64 0.08 13.17
CA VAL A 26 -2.33 1.11 14.18
C VAL A 26 -1.46 2.22 13.60
N MET A 27 -0.33 1.85 12.99
CA MET A 27 0.68 2.81 12.50
C MET A 27 0.13 3.68 11.37
N ALA A 28 -0.68 3.11 10.48
CA ALA A 28 -1.15 3.79 9.28
C ALA A 28 -2.60 4.26 9.39
N HIS A 29 -3.55 3.33 9.52
CA HIS A 29 -4.96 3.68 9.46
C HIS A 29 -5.45 4.42 10.69
N LEU A 30 -5.19 3.91 11.89
CA LEU A 30 -5.63 4.56 13.13
C LEU A 30 -5.00 5.94 13.26
N ALA A 31 -3.70 6.08 12.99
CA ALA A 31 -3.02 7.37 12.99
C ALA A 31 -3.64 8.37 12.00
N SER A 32 -3.85 7.95 10.75
CA SER A 32 -4.40 8.82 9.70
C SER A 32 -5.85 9.19 9.94
N LEU A 33 -6.70 8.23 10.33
CA LEU A 33 -8.12 8.43 10.59
C LEU A 33 -8.35 9.33 11.81
N ARG A 34 -7.53 9.19 12.87
CA ARG A 34 -7.64 10.05 14.06
C ARG A 34 -7.23 11.49 13.82
N ALA A 35 -6.21 11.71 12.99
CA ALA A 35 -5.73 13.05 12.71
C ALA A 35 -6.69 13.81 11.78
N SER A 36 -7.37 13.10 10.88
CA SER A 36 -8.20 13.74 9.86
C SER A 36 -9.53 14.27 10.42
N PRO A 37 -9.92 15.51 10.08
CA PRO A 37 -11.24 16.04 10.44
C PRO A 37 -12.39 15.45 9.60
N HIS A 38 -12.08 14.62 8.61
CA HIS A 38 -13.04 14.08 7.66
C HIS A 38 -13.60 12.71 8.05
N TYR A 39 -13.05 12.07 9.09
CA TYR A 39 -13.38 10.70 9.44
C TYR A 39 -13.69 10.56 10.93
N GLU A 40 -14.57 9.62 11.23
CA GLU A 40 -14.88 9.20 12.59
C GLU A 40 -14.86 7.67 12.62
N ILE A 41 -14.08 7.06 13.51
CA ILE A 41 -14.14 5.62 13.71
C ILE A 41 -15.37 5.33 14.57
N VAL A 42 -16.27 4.47 14.10
CA VAL A 42 -17.52 4.11 14.81
C VAL A 42 -17.60 2.62 15.14
N VAL A 43 -16.81 1.80 14.44
CA VAL A 43 -16.78 0.34 14.61
C VAL A 43 -15.34 -0.17 14.54
N VAL A 44 -15.00 -1.09 15.44
CA VAL A 44 -13.83 -1.98 15.29
C VAL A 44 -14.31 -3.42 15.08
N TYR A 45 -13.78 -4.06 14.05
CA TYR A 45 -14.03 -5.46 13.71
C TYR A 45 -12.71 -6.26 13.65
N ASN A 46 -12.52 -7.20 14.57
CA ASN A 46 -11.41 -8.13 14.61
C ASN A 46 -11.90 -9.58 14.58
N SER A 47 -11.01 -10.55 14.82
CA SER A 47 -11.34 -11.98 14.74
C SER A 47 -12.40 -12.45 15.74
N SER A 48 -12.66 -11.69 16.81
CA SER A 48 -13.74 -11.92 17.76
C SER A 48 -14.21 -10.58 18.35
N ILE A 49 -15.38 -10.58 19.02
CA ILE A 49 -15.89 -9.39 19.71
C ILE A 49 -14.92 -8.96 20.82
N GLU A 50 -14.37 -9.92 21.57
CA GLU A 50 -13.42 -9.68 22.65
C GLU A 50 -12.14 -9.02 22.13
N SER A 51 -11.62 -9.48 20.98
CA SER A 51 -10.45 -8.86 20.33
C SER A 51 -10.73 -7.43 19.87
N SER A 52 -11.95 -7.14 19.42
CA SER A 52 -12.38 -5.78 19.07
C SER A 52 -12.49 -4.90 20.31
N GLN A 53 -13.09 -5.39 21.39
CA GLN A 53 -13.19 -4.68 22.67
C GLN A 53 -11.81 -4.36 23.25
N GLN A 54 -10.89 -5.33 23.24
CA GLN A 54 -9.52 -5.13 23.70
C GLN A 54 -8.81 -4.04 22.89
N SER A 55 -9.01 -4.03 21.56
CA SER A 55 -8.44 -2.99 20.70
C SER A 55 -9.01 -1.61 21.01
N ILE A 56 -10.34 -1.53 21.19
CA ILE A 56 -11.04 -0.30 21.55
C ILE A 56 -10.51 0.27 22.88
N GLU A 57 -10.42 -0.59 23.91
CA GLU A 57 -9.93 -0.21 25.23
C GLU A 57 -8.46 0.24 25.17
N PHE A 58 -7.58 -0.57 24.58
CA PHE A 58 -6.15 -0.28 24.48
C PHE A 58 -5.88 1.06 23.79
N HIS A 59 -6.63 1.34 22.72
CA HIS A 59 -6.46 2.56 21.95
C HIS A 59 -7.28 3.74 22.49
N GLN A 60 -8.12 3.56 23.52
CA GLN A 60 -8.97 4.62 24.09
C GLN A 60 -10.00 5.17 23.08
N LEU A 61 -10.63 4.26 22.35
CA LEU A 61 -11.64 4.52 21.33
C LEU A 61 -13.05 4.60 21.96
N GLY A 62 -13.36 5.69 22.66
CA GLY A 62 -14.65 5.85 23.37
C GLY A 62 -15.87 5.80 22.44
N GLY A 63 -16.97 5.19 22.90
CA GLY A 63 -18.27 5.20 22.20
C GLY A 63 -18.36 4.34 20.94
N ILE A 64 -17.35 3.52 20.65
CA ILE A 64 -17.23 2.71 19.43
C ILE A 64 -17.80 1.30 19.65
N LYS A 65 -18.47 0.77 18.62
CA LYS A 65 -19.04 -0.59 18.66
C LYS A 65 -17.97 -1.63 18.31
N ALA A 66 -18.05 -2.79 18.97
CA ALA A 66 -17.18 -3.93 18.71
C ALA A 66 -17.97 -5.04 17.97
N TYR A 67 -17.42 -5.54 16.86
CA TYR A 67 -17.95 -6.71 16.17
C TYR A 67 -16.90 -7.81 16.00
N GLY A 68 -17.36 -9.04 15.87
CA GLY A 68 -16.53 -10.23 15.58
C GLY A 68 -16.85 -10.86 14.22
N ASN A 69 -17.78 -10.27 13.45
CA ASN A 69 -18.21 -10.77 12.16
C ASN A 69 -18.28 -9.63 11.13
N PRO A 70 -17.76 -9.82 9.89
CA PRO A 70 -17.80 -8.78 8.87
C PRO A 70 -19.23 -8.41 8.44
N LYS A 71 -20.20 -9.32 8.58
CA LYS A 71 -21.62 -9.05 8.27
C LYS A 71 -22.27 -8.07 9.25
N ASP A 72 -21.86 -8.09 10.51
CA ASP A 72 -22.43 -7.18 11.52
C ASP A 72 -22.01 -5.75 11.22
N MET A 73 -20.71 -5.53 10.97
CA MET A 73 -20.19 -4.22 10.51
C MET A 73 -20.80 -3.80 9.17
N ALA A 74 -21.00 -4.73 8.24
CA ALA A 74 -21.64 -4.45 6.96
C ALA A 74 -23.14 -4.14 7.06
N SER A 75 -23.81 -4.53 8.15
CA SER A 75 -25.25 -4.26 8.35
C SER A 75 -25.48 -3.02 9.22
N ASP A 76 -24.45 -2.52 9.90
CA ASP A 76 -24.56 -1.38 10.80
C ASP A 76 -24.88 -0.08 10.02
N PRO A 77 -26.04 0.57 10.25
CA PRO A 77 -26.41 1.81 9.55
C PRO A 77 -25.46 2.98 9.84
N ASP A 78 -24.62 2.85 10.87
CA ASP A 78 -23.66 3.89 11.25
C ASP A 78 -22.33 3.83 10.50
N VAL A 79 -22.10 2.80 9.68
CA VAL A 79 -20.84 2.67 8.91
C VAL A 79 -21.03 3.14 7.47
N ASP A 80 -20.23 4.11 7.02
CA ASP A 80 -20.22 4.60 5.63
C ASP A 80 -19.09 3.97 4.81
N LEU A 81 -17.94 3.74 5.46
CA LEU A 81 -16.71 3.20 4.87
C LEU A 81 -16.18 2.04 5.71
N VAL A 82 -15.88 0.92 5.07
CA VAL A 82 -15.17 -0.21 5.68
C VAL A 82 -13.70 -0.16 5.28
N VAL A 83 -12.80 -0.19 6.26
CA VAL A 83 -11.34 -0.29 6.06
C VAL A 83 -10.88 -1.71 6.39
N CYS A 84 -10.29 -2.39 5.41
CA CYS A 84 -9.81 -3.75 5.54
C CYS A 84 -8.28 -3.78 5.59
N SER A 85 -7.70 -3.80 6.81
CA SER A 85 -6.26 -3.80 7.06
C SER A 85 -5.77 -5.15 7.60
N VAL A 86 -6.06 -6.22 6.88
CA VAL A 86 -5.65 -7.59 7.23
C VAL A 86 -4.81 -8.22 6.11
N ASN A 87 -4.32 -9.44 6.33
CA ASN A 87 -3.60 -10.21 5.32
C ASN A 87 -4.45 -10.44 4.06
N VAL A 88 -3.78 -10.44 2.90
CA VAL A 88 -4.39 -10.47 1.56
C VAL A 88 -5.30 -11.66 1.30
N ASP A 89 -5.02 -12.82 1.91
CA ASP A 89 -5.81 -14.05 1.79
C ASP A 89 -7.25 -13.89 2.32
N LYS A 90 -7.49 -12.88 3.15
CA LYS A 90 -8.79 -12.62 3.79
C LYS A 90 -9.57 -11.47 3.15
N HIS A 91 -8.95 -10.66 2.28
CA HIS A 91 -9.57 -9.44 1.75
C HIS A 91 -10.93 -9.67 1.11
N HIS A 92 -11.04 -10.68 0.24
CA HIS A 92 -12.30 -11.00 -0.44
C HIS A 92 -13.40 -11.37 0.57
N MET A 93 -13.11 -12.31 1.48
CA MET A 93 -14.07 -12.76 2.48
C MET A 93 -14.56 -11.60 3.38
N LEU A 94 -13.66 -10.73 3.81
CA LEU A 94 -13.97 -9.68 4.79
C LEU A 94 -14.60 -8.43 4.16
N THR A 95 -14.33 -8.16 2.89
CA THR A 95 -14.80 -6.92 2.22
C THR A 95 -16.11 -7.15 1.45
N THR A 96 -16.33 -8.34 0.90
CA THR A 96 -17.52 -8.65 0.10
C THR A 96 -18.86 -8.33 0.82
N PRO A 97 -19.04 -8.64 2.12
CA PRO A 97 -20.28 -8.26 2.83
C PRO A 97 -20.57 -6.75 2.79
N ALA A 98 -19.55 -5.90 2.95
CA ALA A 98 -19.70 -4.46 2.93
C ALA A 98 -20.12 -3.94 1.55
N LEU A 99 -19.52 -4.48 0.48
CA LEU A 99 -19.86 -4.13 -0.90
C LEU A 99 -21.27 -4.57 -1.29
N ILE A 100 -21.69 -5.78 -0.86
CA ILE A 100 -23.07 -6.26 -1.05
C ILE A 100 -24.06 -5.31 -0.34
N ALA A 101 -23.71 -4.87 0.87
CA ALA A 101 -24.47 -3.88 1.63
C ALA A 101 -24.33 -2.43 1.12
N GLN A 102 -23.72 -2.22 -0.07
CA GLN A 102 -23.56 -0.92 -0.72
C GLN A 102 -22.73 0.10 0.10
N LYS A 103 -21.85 -0.37 0.99
CA LYS A 103 -20.88 0.49 1.69
C LYS A 103 -19.65 0.73 0.82
N LYS A 104 -18.96 1.85 1.09
CA LYS A 104 -17.63 2.09 0.52
C LYS A 104 -16.62 1.16 1.18
N ALA A 105 -15.54 0.85 0.48
CA ALA A 105 -14.46 0.02 1.02
C ALA A 105 -13.08 0.59 0.68
N PHE A 106 -12.20 0.62 1.67
CA PHE A 106 -10.76 0.72 1.51
C PHE A 106 -10.19 -0.68 1.77
N VAL A 107 -9.45 -1.24 0.82
CA VAL A 107 -8.82 -2.55 0.96
C VAL A 107 -7.32 -2.37 0.86
N GLU A 108 -6.60 -2.85 1.87
CA GLU A 108 -5.14 -2.78 1.88
C GLU A 108 -4.50 -3.47 0.67
N TRP A 109 -3.28 -3.05 0.37
CA TRP A 109 -2.58 -3.49 -0.83
C TRP A 109 -2.13 -4.96 -0.77
N PRO A 110 -1.84 -5.51 -1.96
CA PRO A 110 -0.56 -6.22 -2.13
C PRO A 110 0.32 -5.67 -3.28
N LEU A 111 -0.05 -4.58 -3.96
CA LEU A 111 0.43 -4.25 -5.31
C LEU A 111 1.38 -3.04 -5.35
N VAL A 112 2.52 -3.17 -6.06
CA VAL A 112 3.56 -2.12 -6.21
C VAL A 112 3.59 -1.52 -7.62
N LEU A 113 3.06 -2.22 -8.64
CA LEU A 113 3.13 -1.79 -10.03
C LEU A 113 2.12 -0.69 -10.40
N ASP A 114 1.15 -0.41 -9.54
CA ASP A 114 0.09 0.57 -9.79
C ASP A 114 0.66 1.97 -10.03
N THR A 115 1.59 2.41 -9.19
CA THR A 115 2.29 3.70 -9.29
C THR A 115 3.00 3.83 -10.62
N PHE A 116 3.71 2.77 -11.04
CA PHE A 116 4.35 2.73 -12.36
C PHE A 116 3.33 2.88 -13.49
N THR A 117 2.28 2.05 -13.48
CA THR A 117 1.28 2.05 -14.56
C THR A 117 0.43 3.32 -14.60
N HIS A 118 0.26 4.00 -13.46
CA HIS A 118 -0.44 5.28 -13.37
C HIS A 118 0.34 6.38 -14.08
N VAL A 119 1.66 6.46 -13.86
CA VAL A 119 2.52 7.51 -14.44
C VAL A 119 2.92 7.21 -15.88
N SER A 120 3.39 5.99 -16.16
CA SER A 120 3.96 5.63 -17.46
C SER A 120 2.97 4.97 -18.42
N GLY A 121 1.80 4.57 -17.92
CA GLY A 121 0.84 3.75 -18.64
C GLY A 121 1.12 2.24 -18.48
N GLY A 122 0.13 1.43 -18.84
CA GLY A 122 0.26 -0.04 -18.79
C GLY A 122 1.03 -0.62 -19.97
N PHE A 123 1.43 -1.89 -19.85
CA PHE A 123 2.08 -2.65 -20.93
C PHE A 123 1.10 -3.14 -21.99
N TYR A 124 1.58 -3.31 -23.23
CA TYR A 124 1.00 -4.28 -24.16
C TYR A 124 1.39 -5.68 -23.70
N THR A 125 0.41 -6.45 -23.22
CA THR A 125 0.66 -7.75 -22.58
C THR A 125 1.35 -8.76 -23.51
N SER A 126 1.14 -8.66 -24.82
CA SER A 126 1.79 -9.49 -25.84
C SER A 126 3.29 -9.24 -26.00
N THR A 127 3.79 -8.12 -25.47
CA THR A 127 5.21 -7.73 -25.56
C THR A 127 5.98 -8.01 -24.27
N ILE A 128 5.29 -8.43 -23.20
CA ILE A 128 5.91 -8.63 -21.90
C ILE A 128 6.89 -9.79 -21.98
N GLN A 129 8.11 -9.53 -21.57
CA GLN A 129 9.12 -10.51 -21.23
C GLN A 129 9.44 -10.36 -19.75
N SER A 130 9.56 -11.47 -19.03
CA SER A 130 9.82 -11.42 -17.60
C SER A 130 10.66 -12.59 -17.12
N THR A 131 11.32 -12.40 -15.98
CA THR A 131 12.06 -13.44 -15.26
C THR A 131 11.75 -13.29 -13.77
N LEU A 132 11.23 -14.35 -13.18
CA LEU A 132 10.96 -14.48 -11.74
C LEU A 132 11.90 -15.55 -11.17
N LYS A 133 12.73 -15.17 -10.20
CA LYS A 133 13.66 -16.08 -9.52
C LYS A 133 13.62 -15.89 -8.01
N THR A 134 13.91 -16.97 -7.30
CA THR A 134 14.10 -17.00 -5.86
C THR A 134 15.57 -17.27 -5.59
N HIS A 135 16.32 -16.24 -5.18
CA HIS A 135 17.73 -16.37 -4.82
C HIS A 135 17.94 -16.47 -3.31
N TYR A 136 17.07 -15.85 -2.51
CA TYR A 136 17.04 -16.00 -1.05
C TYR A 136 15.94 -16.99 -0.66
N SER A 137 16.21 -18.27 -0.88
CA SER A 137 15.27 -19.38 -0.63
C SER A 137 15.10 -19.71 0.85
N ASP A 138 16.15 -19.53 1.64
CA ASP A 138 16.19 -19.90 3.05
C ASP A 138 15.94 -18.67 3.91
N ILE A 139 14.84 -18.68 4.66
CA ILE A 139 14.48 -17.59 5.57
C ILE A 139 14.19 -18.12 6.97
N THR A 140 14.44 -17.27 7.95
CA THR A 140 14.02 -17.49 9.33
C THR A 140 12.64 -16.87 9.53
N ILE A 141 11.67 -17.67 9.96
CA ILE A 141 10.38 -17.18 10.42
C ILE A 141 10.53 -16.80 11.88
N LYS A 142 10.12 -15.57 12.21
CA LYS A 142 10.09 -15.07 13.57
C LYS A 142 8.65 -14.85 14.01
N ASP A 143 8.40 -15.06 15.29
CA ASP A 143 7.23 -14.51 15.94
C ASP A 143 7.43 -13.01 15.98
N PHE A 144 6.53 -12.27 15.33
CA PHE A 144 6.68 -10.84 15.23
C PHE A 144 6.30 -10.08 16.51
N SER A 145 5.66 -10.74 17.46
CA SER A 145 5.29 -10.18 18.77
C SER A 145 6.41 -10.34 19.80
N THR A 146 7.14 -11.46 19.80
CA THR A 146 8.25 -11.71 20.73
C THR A 146 9.63 -11.49 20.11
N GLY A 147 9.73 -11.55 18.78
CA GLY A 147 11.00 -11.55 18.05
C GLY A 147 11.69 -12.91 18.00
N ASP A 148 11.12 -13.92 18.67
CA ASP A 148 11.68 -15.25 18.76
C ASP A 148 11.66 -15.96 17.41
N ILE A 149 12.65 -16.83 17.20
CA ILE A 149 12.68 -17.68 16.02
C ILE A 149 11.62 -18.78 16.19
N VAL A 150 10.64 -18.78 15.28
CA VAL A 150 9.60 -19.83 15.22
C VAL A 150 10.06 -20.98 14.35
N GLN A 151 10.76 -20.67 13.25
CA GLN A 151 11.28 -21.69 12.33
C GLN A 151 12.52 -21.19 11.61
N GLU A 152 13.59 -21.99 11.61
CA GLU A 152 14.77 -21.77 10.78
C GLU A 152 14.67 -22.50 9.44
N GLY A 153 15.41 -22.02 8.43
CA GLY A 153 15.56 -22.70 7.15
C GLY A 153 14.26 -22.88 6.37
N TYR A 154 13.25 -22.04 6.61
CA TYR A 154 11.99 -22.11 5.86
C TYR A 154 12.28 -21.82 4.38
N LYS A 155 11.82 -22.74 3.52
CA LYS A 155 12.03 -22.67 2.07
C LYS A 155 10.95 -21.80 1.43
N LYS A 156 11.25 -20.53 1.25
CA LYS A 156 10.40 -19.55 0.57
C LYS A 156 10.27 -19.90 -0.92
N THR A 157 9.05 -19.85 -1.43
CA THR A 157 8.72 -20.12 -2.85
C THR A 157 8.42 -18.85 -3.65
N SER A 158 8.16 -17.73 -2.99
CA SER A 158 7.90 -16.44 -3.66
C SER A 158 9.18 -15.86 -4.29
N PRO A 159 9.11 -15.31 -5.51
CA PRO A 159 10.26 -14.70 -6.16
C PRO A 159 10.76 -13.47 -5.37
N ASP A 160 12.06 -13.25 -5.40
CA ASP A 160 12.72 -12.07 -4.83
C ASP A 160 13.58 -11.31 -5.84
N HIS A 161 13.68 -11.83 -7.07
CA HIS A 161 14.23 -11.15 -8.23
C HIS A 161 13.20 -11.24 -9.36
N ILE A 162 12.66 -10.09 -9.73
CA ILE A 162 11.58 -9.91 -10.68
C ILE A 162 12.05 -8.89 -11.71
N PHE A 163 12.26 -9.34 -12.95
CA PHE A 163 12.63 -8.49 -14.07
C PHE A 163 11.50 -8.51 -15.08
N ILE A 164 11.11 -7.33 -15.58
CA ILE A 164 9.98 -7.15 -16.50
C ILE A 164 10.42 -6.16 -17.58
N GLN A 165 10.19 -6.47 -18.84
CA GLN A 165 10.41 -5.53 -19.94
C GLN A 165 9.33 -5.67 -21.00
N GLY A 166 9.06 -4.59 -21.74
CA GLY A 166 8.07 -4.59 -22.81
C GLY A 166 7.71 -3.20 -23.31
N SER A 167 6.79 -3.15 -24.27
CA SER A 167 6.25 -1.91 -24.80
C SER A 167 5.06 -1.44 -23.97
N LEU A 168 5.02 -0.15 -23.67
CA LEU A 168 3.91 0.52 -23.00
C LEU A 168 2.85 0.92 -24.03
N LYS A 169 1.60 1.05 -23.56
CA LYS A 169 0.47 1.56 -24.36
C LYS A 169 0.65 3.00 -24.83
N SER A 170 1.59 3.74 -24.21
CA SER A 170 2.02 5.07 -24.64
C SER A 170 2.95 5.06 -25.86
N GLY A 171 3.44 3.88 -26.29
CA GLY A 171 4.43 3.74 -27.36
C GLY A 171 5.88 3.72 -26.88
N ALA A 172 6.13 4.06 -25.60
CA ALA A 172 7.45 3.93 -24.99
C ALA A 172 7.81 2.46 -24.70
N VAL A 173 9.08 2.20 -24.38
CA VAL A 173 9.55 0.92 -23.84
C VAL A 173 9.93 1.09 -22.38
N ALA A 174 9.76 0.03 -21.59
CA ALA A 174 10.12 0.04 -20.18
C ALA A 174 10.84 -1.24 -19.77
N SER A 175 11.74 -1.10 -18.80
CA SER A 175 12.43 -2.19 -18.12
C SER A 175 12.38 -1.92 -16.61
N LEU A 176 11.84 -2.88 -15.86
CA LEU A 176 11.69 -2.83 -14.41
C LEU A 176 12.50 -3.97 -13.80
N ALA A 177 13.25 -3.64 -12.74
CA ALA A 177 14.06 -4.58 -11.98
C ALA A 177 13.74 -4.43 -10.49
N PHE A 178 12.96 -5.38 -9.95
CA PHE A 178 12.76 -5.52 -8.52
C PHE A 178 13.65 -6.66 -8.02
N ARG A 179 14.52 -6.36 -7.07
CA ARG A 179 15.42 -7.37 -6.51
C ARG A 179 15.61 -7.18 -5.03
N ARG A 180 15.61 -8.27 -4.28
CA ARG A 180 16.11 -8.28 -2.91
C ARG A 180 17.62 -8.10 -2.95
N SER A 181 18.12 -7.19 -2.12
CA SER A 181 19.54 -7.05 -1.85
C SER A 181 19.72 -6.76 -0.36
N ARG A 182 20.94 -6.94 0.16
CA ARG A 182 21.27 -6.52 1.54
C ARG A 182 21.49 -5.01 1.65
N GLY A 183 21.67 -4.35 0.52
CA GLY A 183 21.89 -2.91 0.38
C GLY A 183 22.22 -2.59 -1.08
N THR A 184 22.10 -1.32 -1.44
CA THR A 184 22.42 -0.82 -2.79
C THR A 184 23.71 0.00 -2.75
N THR A 185 24.53 -0.13 -3.79
CA THR A 185 25.86 0.51 -3.87
C THR A 185 25.78 2.03 -3.98
N ASP A 186 24.67 2.53 -4.50
CA ASP A 186 24.37 3.94 -4.69
C ASP A 186 23.41 4.49 -3.62
N GLN A 187 23.17 3.72 -2.56
CA GLN A 187 22.35 4.10 -1.40
C GLN A 187 20.90 4.49 -1.75
N ASN A 188 20.37 3.99 -2.88
CA ASN A 188 18.97 4.16 -3.25
C ASN A 188 18.25 2.83 -3.34
N CYS A 189 17.12 2.68 -2.65
CA CYS A 189 16.24 1.50 -2.75
C CYS A 189 15.35 1.54 -4.00
N LEU A 190 15.05 2.74 -4.52
CA LEU A 190 14.33 2.95 -5.78
C LEU A 190 15.09 3.93 -6.66
N ARG A 191 15.20 3.57 -7.93
CA ARG A 191 15.56 4.48 -9.02
C ARG A 191 14.56 4.26 -10.16
N TRP A 192 13.99 5.35 -10.65
CA TRP A 192 13.15 5.34 -11.82
C TRP A 192 13.60 6.46 -12.76
N LEU A 193 13.99 6.09 -13.97
CA LEU A 193 14.39 7.02 -15.01
C LEU A 193 13.32 7.05 -16.10
N ILE A 194 12.94 8.24 -16.52
CA ILE A 194 11.97 8.49 -17.59
C ILE A 194 12.64 9.41 -18.60
N SER A 195 13.10 8.84 -19.72
CA SER A 195 13.76 9.58 -20.80
C SER A 195 12.76 9.92 -21.89
N GLY A 196 12.71 11.20 -22.27
CA GLY A 196 11.89 11.72 -23.37
C GLY A 196 12.74 12.46 -24.41
N SER A 197 12.10 12.98 -25.45
CA SER A 197 12.78 13.72 -26.53
C SER A 197 13.42 15.04 -26.06
N GLU A 198 12.93 15.62 -24.96
CA GLU A 198 13.37 16.92 -24.45
C GLU A 198 14.32 16.81 -23.25
N GLY A 199 14.54 15.61 -22.72
CA GLY A 199 15.30 15.45 -21.49
C GLY A 199 14.98 14.16 -20.73
N GLU A 200 15.40 14.11 -19.47
CA GLU A 200 15.21 12.97 -18.59
C GLU A 200 14.77 13.42 -17.20
N ILE A 201 13.83 12.65 -16.64
CA ILE A 201 13.41 12.76 -15.25
C ILE A 201 13.96 11.57 -14.48
N SER A 202 14.46 11.81 -13.27
CA SER A 202 14.83 10.76 -12.33
C SER A 202 14.04 10.89 -11.02
N VAL A 203 13.55 9.77 -10.52
CA VAL A 203 13.01 9.64 -9.15
C VAL A 203 13.92 8.71 -8.38
N THR A 204 14.40 9.16 -7.23
CA THR A 204 15.21 8.34 -6.33
C THR A 204 14.65 8.32 -4.92
N ILE A 205 14.78 7.17 -4.26
CA ILE A 205 14.40 6.99 -2.87
C ILE A 205 15.56 6.29 -2.16
N PRO A 206 16.11 6.86 -1.08
CA PRO A 206 17.23 6.25 -0.36
C PRO A 206 16.81 4.98 0.37
N GLU A 207 15.70 5.04 1.11
CA GLU A 207 15.19 3.95 1.94
C GLU A 207 13.65 3.93 1.96
N GLY A 208 13.08 2.77 2.27
CA GLY A 208 11.65 2.58 2.42
C GLY A 208 10.98 2.09 1.14
N GLN A 209 9.66 2.24 1.08
CA GLN A 209 8.84 1.78 -0.03
C GLN A 209 7.99 2.95 -0.53
N ILE A 210 7.95 3.20 -1.84
CA ILE A 210 7.32 4.38 -2.43
C ILE A 210 5.87 4.58 -1.98
N GLN A 211 5.13 3.49 -1.77
CA GLN A 211 3.74 3.50 -1.31
C GLN A 211 3.56 4.00 0.13
N ALA A 212 4.61 4.00 0.96
CA ALA A 212 4.59 4.44 2.36
C ALA A 212 5.02 5.90 2.55
N GLY A 213 5.36 6.62 1.48
CA GLY A 213 5.78 8.02 1.54
C GLY A 213 7.09 8.27 2.30
N PRO A 214 8.20 7.59 1.95
CA PRO A 214 9.47 7.71 2.68
C PRO A 214 10.07 9.12 2.58
N ALA A 215 10.85 9.51 3.58
CA ALA A 215 11.62 10.76 3.52
C ALA A 215 12.80 10.67 2.53
N GLY A 216 13.36 11.82 2.15
CA GLY A 216 14.58 11.89 1.32
C GLY A 216 14.39 11.52 -0.16
N ARG A 217 13.13 11.39 -0.61
CA ARG A 217 12.78 11.25 -2.03
C ARG A 217 13.30 12.45 -2.82
N LYS A 218 13.79 12.22 -4.03
CA LYS A 218 14.20 13.29 -4.95
C LYS A 218 13.56 13.10 -6.32
N LEU A 219 13.15 14.22 -6.91
CA LEU A 219 12.76 14.32 -8.30
C LEU A 219 13.75 15.26 -8.96
N GLN A 220 14.44 14.79 -9.99
CA GLN A 220 15.41 15.61 -10.74
C GLN A 220 15.04 15.64 -12.21
N LEU A 221 15.28 16.79 -12.85
CA LEU A 221 15.04 17.00 -14.27
C LEU A 221 16.32 17.45 -14.95
N ARG A 222 16.59 16.89 -16.13
CA ARG A 222 17.63 17.38 -17.03
C ARG A 222 17.03 17.65 -18.41
N LYS A 223 17.00 18.92 -18.84
CA LYS A 223 16.54 19.30 -20.18
C LYS A 223 17.69 19.23 -21.18
N GLY A 224 17.54 18.44 -22.23
CA GLY A 224 18.58 18.16 -23.22
C GLY A 224 19.93 17.84 -22.55
N ASN A 225 20.93 18.65 -22.85
CA ASN A 225 22.30 18.47 -22.33
C ASN A 225 22.60 19.38 -21.12
N GLY A 226 21.60 20.12 -20.64
CA GLY A 226 21.72 21.14 -19.60
C GLY A 226 22.08 20.57 -18.23
N ALA A 227 22.03 21.46 -17.23
CA ALA A 227 22.23 21.11 -15.84
C ALA A 227 21.09 20.21 -15.31
N ILE A 228 21.38 19.47 -14.24
CA ILE A 228 20.37 18.72 -13.49
C ILE A 228 19.76 19.69 -12.47
N GLU A 229 18.44 19.78 -12.47
CA GLU A 229 17.65 20.61 -11.57
C GLU A 229 16.92 19.70 -10.58
N ASP A 230 17.02 20.02 -9.28
CA ASP A 230 16.16 19.42 -8.26
C ASP A 230 14.78 20.06 -8.35
N ILE A 231 13.74 19.24 -8.51
CA ILE A 231 12.36 19.68 -8.56
C ILE A 231 11.76 19.55 -7.17
N ASP A 232 11.25 20.66 -6.64
CA ASP A 232 10.40 20.63 -5.46
C ASP A 232 9.01 20.12 -5.85
N PHE A 233 8.60 19.01 -5.23
CA PHE A 233 7.32 18.36 -5.45
C PHE A 233 6.54 18.16 -4.14
N GLU A 234 7.04 18.70 -3.02
CA GLU A 234 6.29 18.68 -1.77
C GLU A 234 5.09 19.61 -1.95
N THR A 235 3.89 19.03 -1.93
CA THR A 235 2.65 19.77 -2.11
C THR A 235 2.25 20.48 -0.82
N ASP A 236 1.48 21.56 -0.93
CA ASP A 236 0.83 22.13 0.26
C ASP A 236 -0.23 21.15 0.77
N GLU A 237 0.17 20.40 1.80
CA GLU A 237 -0.67 19.43 2.47
C GLU A 237 -1.39 20.07 3.66
N PRO A 238 -2.62 19.65 3.97
CA PRO A 238 -3.25 20.01 5.22
C PRO A 238 -2.39 19.60 6.43
N GLU A 239 -2.43 20.38 7.50
CA GLU A 239 -1.63 20.13 8.71
C GLU A 239 -1.88 18.74 9.32
N HIS A 240 -3.12 18.22 9.24
CA HIS A 240 -3.43 16.87 9.72
C HIS A 240 -2.77 15.77 8.89
N VAL A 241 -2.41 16.03 7.62
CA VAL A 241 -1.62 15.10 6.79
C VAL A 241 -0.13 15.26 7.08
N LYS A 242 0.37 16.51 7.18
CA LYS A 242 1.77 16.82 7.49
C LYS A 242 2.23 16.24 8.83
N SER A 243 1.33 16.16 9.81
CA SER A 243 1.62 15.59 11.13
C SER A 243 1.77 14.05 11.14
N ILE A 244 1.46 13.37 10.03
CA ILE A 244 1.55 11.91 9.94
C ILE A 244 2.95 11.48 9.53
N ALA A 245 3.64 10.81 10.45
CA ALA A 245 4.97 10.27 10.24
C ALA A 245 4.98 9.06 9.29
N PHE A 246 6.12 8.84 8.63
CA PHE A 246 6.42 7.58 7.94
C PHE A 246 6.24 6.38 8.90
N PRO A 247 5.67 5.25 8.45
CA PRO A 247 5.30 4.88 7.07
C PRO A 247 3.86 5.21 6.64
N ALA A 248 3.15 6.08 7.37
CA ALA A 248 1.73 6.30 7.18
C ALA A 248 1.37 7.48 6.26
N THR A 249 2.34 8.29 5.85
CA THR A 249 2.12 9.57 5.17
C THR A 249 1.26 9.43 3.90
N ASN A 250 1.50 8.40 3.08
CA ASN A 250 0.69 8.17 1.89
C ASN A 250 -0.71 7.63 2.20
N VAL A 251 -0.91 6.90 3.30
CA VAL A 251 -2.27 6.49 3.73
C VAL A 251 -3.09 7.71 4.11
N ALA A 252 -2.50 8.66 4.83
CA ALA A 252 -3.13 9.94 5.14
C ALA A 252 -3.50 10.74 3.88
N ARG A 253 -2.59 10.80 2.88
CA ARG A 253 -2.86 11.41 1.57
C ARG A 253 -4.02 10.74 0.84
N ILE A 254 -4.11 9.40 0.87
CA ILE A 254 -5.22 8.67 0.23
C ILE A 254 -6.56 9.02 0.91
N TYR A 255 -6.60 9.05 2.25
CA TYR A 255 -7.80 9.48 2.98
C TYR A 255 -8.18 10.92 2.64
N GLU A 256 -7.23 11.84 2.62
CA GLU A 256 -7.48 13.24 2.25
C GLU A 256 -8.04 13.35 0.83
N ASN A 257 -7.43 12.68 -0.14
CA ASN A 257 -7.88 12.66 -1.52
C ASN A 257 -9.29 12.06 -1.66
N PHE A 258 -9.61 11.01 -0.88
CA PHE A 258 -10.93 10.41 -0.90
C PHE A 258 -12.00 11.34 -0.30
N ALA A 259 -11.72 11.95 0.85
CA ALA A 259 -12.66 12.85 1.55
C ALA A 259 -12.95 14.13 0.76
N THR A 260 -11.94 14.68 0.08
CA THR A 260 -12.05 15.90 -0.73
C THR A 260 -12.50 15.65 -2.16
N GLY A 261 -12.64 14.38 -2.57
CA GLY A 261 -13.10 14.00 -3.91
C GLY A 261 -12.03 14.12 -5.00
N HIS A 262 -10.75 14.17 -4.65
CA HIS A 262 -9.62 14.13 -5.56
C HIS A 262 -9.40 12.72 -6.12
N LYS A 263 -10.22 12.34 -7.10
CA LYS A 263 -10.30 10.97 -7.64
C LYS A 263 -9.01 10.42 -8.25
N THR A 264 -8.11 11.27 -8.73
CA THR A 264 -6.81 10.85 -9.30
C THR A 264 -5.77 10.53 -8.23
N GLY A 265 -6.04 10.86 -6.97
CA GLY A 265 -5.12 10.67 -5.85
C GLY A 265 -5.23 9.31 -5.15
N TYR A 266 -6.04 8.38 -5.65
CA TYR A 266 -6.19 7.03 -5.13
C TYR A 266 -6.65 6.04 -6.23
N SER A 267 -6.39 4.75 -6.01
CA SER A 267 -6.79 3.67 -6.91
C SER A 267 -8.19 3.16 -6.59
N ASP A 268 -8.96 2.77 -7.62
CA ASP A 268 -10.26 2.13 -7.47
C ASP A 268 -10.21 0.62 -7.80
N PHE A 269 -11.35 -0.08 -7.70
CA PHE A 269 -11.42 -1.52 -8.01
C PHE A 269 -11.12 -1.85 -9.48
N LYS A 270 -11.34 -0.91 -10.41
CA LYS A 270 -10.99 -1.11 -11.81
C LYS A 270 -9.46 -1.08 -11.97
N ALA A 271 -8.79 -0.10 -11.36
CA ALA A 271 -7.34 -0.02 -11.33
C ALA A 271 -6.73 -1.29 -10.70
N ALA A 272 -7.28 -1.75 -9.56
CA ALA A 272 -6.84 -2.99 -8.91
C ALA A 272 -6.99 -4.22 -9.81
N LEU A 273 -8.10 -4.35 -10.55
CA LEU A 273 -8.32 -5.43 -11.51
C LEU A 273 -7.30 -5.37 -12.66
N ASP A 274 -7.03 -4.18 -13.20
CA ASP A 274 -6.08 -3.99 -14.29
C ASP A 274 -4.66 -4.34 -13.84
N SER A 275 -4.25 -3.96 -12.63
CA SER A 275 -2.98 -4.37 -12.01
C SER A 275 -2.90 -5.88 -11.79
N GLN A 276 -3.96 -6.53 -11.31
CA GLN A 276 -3.97 -7.97 -11.12
C GLN A 276 -3.84 -8.73 -12.45
N LYS A 277 -4.54 -8.28 -13.50
CA LYS A 277 -4.40 -8.85 -14.85
C LYS A 277 -2.96 -8.74 -15.34
N LEU A 278 -2.32 -7.58 -15.14
CA LEU A 278 -0.92 -7.37 -15.51
C LEU A 278 0.02 -8.34 -14.78
N LEU A 279 -0.14 -8.51 -13.47
CA LEU A 279 0.67 -9.45 -12.68
C LEU A 279 0.54 -10.89 -13.17
N VAL A 280 -0.67 -11.33 -13.52
CA VAL A 280 -0.88 -12.67 -14.09
C VAL A 280 -0.13 -12.84 -15.41
N GLN A 281 -0.11 -11.82 -16.27
CA GLN A 281 0.64 -11.89 -17.53
C GLN A 281 2.15 -11.90 -17.31
N ILE A 282 2.64 -11.11 -16.35
CA ILE A 282 4.06 -11.14 -15.96
C ILE A 282 4.45 -12.52 -15.45
N ALA A 283 3.63 -13.15 -14.62
CA ALA A 283 3.91 -14.47 -14.09
C ALA A 283 3.90 -15.55 -15.19
N LYS A 284 2.93 -15.51 -16.10
CA LYS A 284 2.87 -16.41 -17.27
C LYS A 284 4.07 -16.25 -18.20
N ALA A 285 4.45 -15.02 -18.53
CA ALA A 285 5.60 -14.74 -19.39
C ALA A 285 6.93 -15.21 -18.79
N ALA A 286 7.01 -15.35 -17.46
CA ALA A 286 8.16 -15.92 -16.76
C ALA A 286 8.09 -17.44 -16.56
N GLY A 287 6.99 -18.10 -16.99
CA GLY A 287 6.75 -19.51 -16.71
C GLY A 287 6.52 -19.83 -15.22
N TYR A 288 6.05 -18.86 -14.43
CA TYR A 288 5.77 -19.01 -13.00
C TYR A 288 4.33 -19.49 -12.72
N LEU A 289 3.39 -19.16 -13.61
CA LEU A 289 2.00 -19.63 -13.65
C LEU A 289 1.72 -20.24 -15.02
#